data_AF-A0A6J5CB86-F1
#
_entry.id   AF-A0A6J5CB86-F1
#
_cell.length_a   1.000
_cell.length_b   1.000
_cell.length_c   1.000
_cell.angle_alpha   90.00
_cell.angle_beta   90.00
_cell.angle_gamma   90.00
#
_symmetry.space_group_name_H-M   'P 1'
#
loop_
_entity.id
_entity.type
_entity.pdbx_description
1 polymer ?
#
loop_
_entity_poly.entity_id
_entity_poly.type
_entity_poly.pdbx_seq_one_letter_code
_entity_poly.pdbx_strand_id
1 'polypeptide(L)'
;MKDTEIALERFSQVMGTVDDTVHTLLKGHLLIEEALARIIDQFVFHREHLADARLTFATKVHVCRALCLRKNNLGEWELIEALNGLRNNVAHTLQSPQRERKFNRVKEIYLREAAGMSGIEEVPNRSEAEVLLLACGHCLGFLASFEGDARSFRQQVFAMDRIVNANQPPFDL
;
A
#
# COMPACT_ATOMS: atom_id res chain seq x y z
N MET A 1 -27.71 4.87 -33.54
CA MET A 1 -28.18 3.49 -33.30
C MET A 1 -27.01 2.51 -33.35
N LYS A 2 -26.31 2.37 -34.48
CA LYS A 2 -25.17 1.44 -34.64
C LYS A 2 -24.02 1.66 -33.64
N ASP A 3 -23.64 2.92 -33.41
CA ASP A 3 -22.59 3.26 -32.43
C ASP A 3 -23.01 2.98 -30.98
N THR A 4 -24.31 3.07 -30.69
CA THR A 4 -24.88 2.78 -29.37
C THR A 4 -24.86 1.28 -29.07
N GLU A 5 -25.19 0.44 -30.05
CA GLU A 5 -25.07 -1.03 -29.92
C GLU A 5 -23.62 -1.48 -29.72
N ILE A 6 -22.68 -0.93 -30.49
CA ILE A 6 -21.24 -1.21 -30.33
C ILE A 6 -20.76 -0.84 -28.92
N ALA A 7 -21.20 0.31 -28.40
CA ALA A 7 -20.84 0.74 -27.05
C ALA A 7 -21.42 -0.18 -25.97
N LEU A 8 -22.67 -0.62 -26.12
CA LEU A 8 -23.34 -1.54 -25.19
C LEU A 8 -22.72 -2.94 -25.22
N GLU A 9 -22.41 -3.48 -26.40
CA GLU A 9 -21.72 -4.77 -26.52
C GLU A 9 -20.35 -4.73 -25.85
N ARG A 10 -19.57 -3.67 -26.08
CA ARG A 10 -18.27 -3.48 -25.43
C ARG A 10 -18.42 -3.37 -23.91
N PHE A 11 -19.43 -2.64 -23.42
CA PHE A 11 -19.70 -2.52 -21.99
C PHE A 11 -20.04 -3.89 -21.38
N SER A 12 -20.97 -4.64 -21.98
CA SER A 12 -21.34 -5.97 -21.50
C SER A 12 -20.16 -6.95 -21.53
N GLN A 13 -19.29 -6.87 -22.54
CA GLN A 13 -18.07 -7.69 -22.58
C GLN A 13 -17.09 -7.35 -21.45
N VAL A 14 -16.84 -6.06 -21.21
CA VAL A 14 -15.91 -5.61 -20.17
C VAL A 14 -16.45 -5.87 -18.76
N MET A 15 -17.74 -5.65 -18.55
CA MET A 15 -18.38 -5.84 -17.23
C MET A 15 -18.74 -7.30 -16.94
N GLY A 16 -18.82 -8.14 -17.96
CA GLY A 16 -19.13 -9.57 -17.83
C GLY A 16 -17.98 -10.43 -17.31
N THR A 17 -16.78 -9.86 -17.17
CA THR A 17 -15.60 -10.57 -16.66
C THR A 17 -15.02 -9.86 -15.43
N VAL A 18 -14.62 -10.65 -14.44
CA VAL A 18 -13.83 -10.15 -13.31
C VAL A 18 -12.37 -10.47 -13.61
N ASP A 19 -11.54 -9.42 -13.77
CA ASP A 19 -10.10 -9.59 -13.84
C ASP A 19 -9.56 -9.72 -12.40
N ASP A 20 -9.22 -10.95 -12.02
CA ASP A 20 -8.68 -11.27 -10.69
C ASP A 20 -7.40 -10.51 -10.36
N THR A 21 -6.60 -10.16 -11.36
CA THR A 21 -5.36 -9.39 -11.18
C THR A 21 -5.69 -7.95 -10.79
N VAL A 22 -6.63 -7.34 -11.50
CA VAL A 22 -7.12 -5.98 -11.19
C VAL A 22 -7.77 -5.94 -9.82
N HIS A 23 -8.62 -6.92 -9.51
CA HIS A 23 -9.29 -7.01 -8.22
C HIS A 23 -8.30 -7.16 -7.06
N THR A 24 -7.31 -8.05 -7.20
CA THR A 24 -6.26 -8.26 -6.21
C THR A 24 -5.45 -7.00 -5.99
N LEU A 25 -5.04 -6.32 -7.07
CA LEU A 25 -4.28 -5.08 -7.02
C LEU A 25 -5.03 -3.96 -6.29
N LEU A 26 -6.31 -3.76 -6.64
CA LEU A 26 -7.13 -2.70 -6.05
C LEU A 26 -7.36 -2.95 -4.55
N LYS A 27 -7.70 -4.18 -4.15
CA LYS A 27 -7.87 -4.52 -2.74
C LYS A 27 -6.56 -4.43 -1.95
N GLY A 28 -5.47 -4.96 -2.50
CA GLY A 28 -4.15 -4.88 -1.89
C GLY A 28 -3.70 -3.43 -1.66
N HIS A 29 -3.94 -2.56 -2.65
CA HIS A 29 -3.65 -1.13 -2.54
C HIS A 29 -4.43 -0.45 -1.41
N LEU A 30 -5.73 -0.73 -1.27
CA LEU A 30 -6.54 -0.15 -0.19
C LEU A 30 -6.02 -0.56 1.19
N LEU A 31 -5.63 -1.83 1.37
CA LEU A 31 -5.07 -2.32 2.63
C LEU A 31 -3.73 -1.67 2.96
N ILE A 32 -2.87 -1.47 1.95
CA ILE A 32 -1.60 -0.74 2.11
C ILE A 32 -1.87 0.71 2.50
N GLU A 33 -2.82 1.37 1.84
CA GLU A 33 -3.19 2.76 2.14
C GLU A 33 -3.73 2.91 3.57
N GLU A 34 -4.56 1.97 4.01
CA GLU A 34 -5.08 1.92 5.37
C GLU A 34 -3.95 1.72 6.38
N ALA A 35 -3.00 0.82 6.11
CA ALA A 35 -1.84 0.61 6.97
C ALA A 35 -0.95 1.86 7.09
N LEU A 36 -0.71 2.57 5.98
CA LEU A 36 0.00 3.86 6.00
C LEU A 36 -0.75 4.88 6.87
N ALA A 37 -2.07 4.98 6.74
CA ALA A 37 -2.88 5.89 7.56
C ALA A 37 -2.78 5.55 9.06
N ARG A 38 -2.91 4.27 9.44
CA ARG A 38 -2.77 3.82 10.83
C ARG A 38 -1.40 4.15 11.42
N ILE A 39 -0.33 4.05 10.63
CA ILE A 39 1.02 4.43 11.05
C ILE A 39 1.08 5.93 11.34
N ILE A 40 0.60 6.77 10.42
CA ILE A 40 0.62 8.24 10.60
C ILE A 40 -0.18 8.63 11.85
N ASP A 41 -1.33 7.98 12.09
CA ASP A 41 -2.17 8.20 13.27
C ASP A 41 -1.42 7.97 14.59
N GLN A 42 -0.39 7.11 14.61
CA GLN A 42 0.43 6.92 15.81
C GLN A 42 1.26 8.15 16.19
N PHE A 43 1.60 9.00 15.22
CA PHE A 43 2.49 10.16 15.41
C PHE A 43 1.74 11.49 15.55
N VAL A 44 0.42 11.51 15.33
CA VAL A 44 -0.39 12.71 15.50
C VAL A 44 -1.28 12.61 16.75
N PHE A 45 -1.57 13.76 17.35
CA PHE A 45 -2.45 13.86 18.53
C PHE A 45 -3.83 14.43 18.20
N HIS A 46 -3.99 15.03 17.01
CA HIS A 46 -5.22 15.65 16.51
C HIS A 46 -5.51 15.16 15.08
N ARG A 47 -5.99 13.92 14.97
CA ARG A 47 -6.20 13.22 13.69
C ARG A 47 -7.26 13.88 12.80
N GLU A 48 -8.18 14.65 13.38
CA GLU A 48 -9.20 15.42 12.68
C GLU A 48 -8.58 16.35 11.61
N HIS A 49 -7.41 16.92 11.89
CA HIS A 49 -6.71 17.78 10.93
C HIS A 49 -6.08 17.00 9.75
N LEU A 50 -5.79 15.70 9.92
CA LEU A 50 -5.30 14.86 8.82
C LEU A 50 -6.41 14.55 7.82
N ALA A 51 -7.65 14.38 8.28
CA ALA A 51 -8.79 14.15 7.40
C ALA A 51 -8.99 15.34 6.46
N ASP A 52 -8.90 16.56 6.99
CA ASP A 52 -9.00 17.80 6.21
C ASP A 52 -7.81 18.03 5.28
N ALA A 53 -6.62 17.55 5.65
CA ALA A 53 -5.42 17.64 4.82
C ALA A 53 -5.48 16.78 3.55
N ARG A 54 -6.40 15.81 3.47
CA ARG A 54 -6.65 14.96 2.28
C ARG A 54 -5.37 14.38 1.68
N LEU A 55 -4.53 13.79 2.53
CA LEU A 55 -3.25 13.23 2.10
C LEU A 55 -3.45 12.17 1.01
N THR A 56 -2.78 12.33 -0.12
CA THR A 56 -2.77 11.34 -1.19
C THR A 56 -1.96 10.11 -0.79
N PHE A 57 -2.16 8.98 -1.47
CA PHE A 57 -1.34 7.77 -1.25
C PHE A 57 0.16 8.06 -1.31
N ALA A 58 0.61 8.79 -2.34
CA ALA A 58 2.03 9.12 -2.50
C ALA A 58 2.54 10.00 -1.34
N THR A 59 1.72 10.95 -0.90
CA THR A 59 2.05 11.77 0.28
C THR A 59 2.16 10.91 1.54
N LYS A 60 1.23 9.98 1.77
CA LYS A 60 1.28 9.05 2.91
C LYS A 60 2.55 8.21 2.90
N VAL A 61 2.95 7.67 1.74
CA VAL A 61 4.20 6.91 1.59
C VAL A 61 5.41 7.75 2.03
N HIS A 62 5.56 8.97 1.50
CA HIS A 62 6.70 9.83 1.86
C HIS A 62 6.68 10.25 3.33
N VAL A 63 5.51 10.53 3.90
CA VAL A 63 5.37 10.87 5.32
C VAL A 63 5.75 9.68 6.20
N CYS A 64 5.19 8.49 5.96
CA CYS A 64 5.57 7.28 6.70
C CYS A 64 7.07 6.99 6.59
N ARG A 65 7.64 7.13 5.40
CA ARG A 65 9.07 6.95 5.17
C ARG A 65 9.93 7.97 5.93
N ALA A 66 9.45 9.20 6.09
CA ALA A 66 10.13 10.21 6.91
C ALA A 66 10.01 9.94 8.42
N LEU A 67 8.92 9.31 8.86
CA LEU A 67 8.68 8.98 10.27
C LEU A 67 9.46 7.75 10.75
N CYS A 68 9.98 6.92 9.85
CA CYS A 68 10.66 5.69 10.23
C CYS A 68 12.13 5.94 10.64
N LEU A 69 12.51 5.43 11.81
CA LEU A 69 13.86 5.63 12.38
C LEU A 69 14.98 4.91 11.61
N ARG A 70 14.71 3.70 11.12
CA ARG A 70 15.73 2.80 10.52
C ARG A 70 15.28 2.07 9.27
N LYS A 71 14.01 2.21 8.89
CA LYS A 71 13.39 1.47 7.79
C LYS A 71 13.32 2.28 6.49
N ASN A 72 13.87 3.50 6.46
CA ASN A 72 13.67 4.46 5.36
C ASN A 72 14.37 4.05 4.07
N ASN A 73 15.40 3.21 4.17
CA ASN A 73 16.21 2.76 3.04
C ASN A 73 15.86 1.35 2.57
N LEU A 74 14.83 0.71 3.14
CA LEU A 74 14.44 -0.63 2.75
C LEU A 74 13.65 -0.61 1.41
N GLY A 75 13.79 -1.68 0.61
CA GLY A 75 13.26 -1.72 -0.74
C GLY A 75 11.74 -1.91 -0.82
N GLU A 76 11.07 -2.23 0.29
CA GLU A 76 9.61 -2.32 0.35
C GLU A 76 8.95 -0.97 0.05
N TRP A 77 9.61 0.16 0.31
CA TRP A 77 9.13 1.48 -0.14
C TRP A 77 9.05 1.55 -1.67
N GLU A 78 10.09 1.04 -2.35
CA GLU A 78 10.12 0.98 -3.81
C GLU A 78 9.01 0.05 -4.33
N LEU A 79 8.76 -1.07 -3.65
CA LEU A 79 7.68 -2.00 -4.00
C LEU A 79 6.30 -1.35 -3.86
N ILE A 80 6.06 -0.62 -2.77
CA ILE A 80 4.82 0.12 -2.52
C ILE A 80 4.59 1.17 -3.62
N GLU A 81 5.62 1.91 -3.99
CA GLU A 81 5.56 2.90 -5.08
C GLU A 81 5.29 2.24 -6.44
N ALA A 82 5.93 1.10 -6.73
CA ALA A 82 5.71 0.34 -7.96
C ALA A 82 4.27 -0.19 -8.05
N LEU A 83 3.70 -0.71 -6.95
CA LEU A 83 2.30 -1.14 -6.87
C LEU A 83 1.33 0.02 -7.13
N ASN A 84 1.57 1.19 -6.54
CA ASN A 84 0.78 2.39 -6.83
C ASN A 84 0.89 2.81 -8.30
N GLY A 85 2.10 2.73 -8.87
CA GLY A 85 2.35 2.96 -10.28
C GLY A 85 1.55 2.01 -11.18
N LEU A 86 1.49 0.72 -10.85
CA LEU A 86 0.71 -0.28 -11.57
C LEU A 86 -0.80 -0.02 -11.42
N ARG A 87 -1.27 0.29 -10.20
CA ARG A 87 -2.67 0.63 -9.91
C ARG A 87 -3.16 1.78 -10.78
N ASN A 88 -2.37 2.84 -10.91
CA ASN A 88 -2.74 4.00 -11.73
C ASN A 88 -2.87 3.65 -13.22
N ASN A 89 -2.06 2.72 -13.74
CA ASN A 89 -2.17 2.29 -15.14
C ASN A 89 -3.41 1.43 -15.40
N VAL A 90 -3.75 0.54 -14.46
CA VAL A 90 -4.94 -0.31 -14.57
C VAL A 90 -6.23 0.53 -14.61
N ALA A 91 -6.27 1.65 -13.90
CA ALA A 91 -7.39 2.59 -13.95
C ALA A 91 -7.56 3.29 -15.30
N HIS A 92 -6.55 3.29 -16.18
CA HIS A 92 -6.55 4.03 -17.44
C HIS A 92 -6.61 3.15 -18.71
N THR A 93 -6.15 1.89 -18.65
CA THR A 93 -6.15 0.99 -19.83
C THR A 93 -6.30 -0.48 -19.40
N LEU A 94 -7.32 -1.16 -19.93
CA LEU A 94 -7.63 -2.57 -19.61
C LEU A 94 -6.53 -3.55 -20.09
N GLN A 95 -5.86 -3.27 -21.20
CA GLN A 95 -4.69 -4.03 -21.67
C GLN A 95 -3.75 -3.09 -22.42
N SER A 96 -2.53 -2.90 -21.90
CA SER A 96 -1.51 -2.08 -22.57
C SER A 96 -0.11 -2.64 -22.31
N PRO A 97 0.84 -2.45 -23.25
CA PRO A 97 2.25 -2.78 -23.02
C PRO A 97 2.82 -2.08 -21.78
N GLN A 98 2.25 -0.95 -21.37
CA GLN A 98 2.64 -0.27 -20.13
C GLN A 98 2.20 -1.04 -18.86
N ARG A 99 1.07 -1.77 -18.88
CA ARG A 99 0.63 -2.62 -17.75
C ARG A 99 1.64 -3.74 -17.50
N GLU A 100 2.00 -4.47 -18.55
CA GLU A 100 2.96 -5.59 -18.47
C GLU A 100 4.32 -5.13 -17.96
N ARG A 101 4.86 -4.01 -18.48
CA ARG A 101 6.12 -3.44 -17.99
C ARG A 101 6.06 -3.08 -16.50
N LYS A 102 4.97 -2.47 -16.02
CA LYS A 102 4.82 -2.14 -14.60
C LYS A 102 4.63 -3.37 -13.73
N PHE A 103 3.91 -4.38 -14.22
CA PHE A 103 3.79 -5.66 -13.52
C PHE A 103 5.16 -6.34 -13.37
N ASN A 104 5.94 -6.42 -14.46
CA ASN A 104 7.28 -7.01 -14.41
C ASN A 104 8.19 -6.25 -13.44
N ARG A 105 8.06 -4.92 -13.34
CA ARG A 105 8.79 -4.14 -12.33
C ARG A 105 8.40 -4.52 -10.90
N VAL A 106 7.11 -4.66 -10.62
CA VAL A 106 6.63 -5.14 -9.30
C VAL A 106 7.19 -6.53 -8.99
N LYS A 107 7.13 -7.45 -9.96
CA LYS A 107 7.63 -8.82 -9.81
C LYS A 107 9.15 -8.85 -9.53
N GLU A 108 9.92 -8.06 -10.26
CA GLU A 108 11.38 -7.94 -10.07
C GLU A 108 11.72 -7.45 -8.67
N ILE A 109 11.11 -6.36 -8.22
CA ILE A 109 11.34 -5.81 -6.88
C ILE A 109 10.92 -6.82 -5.82
N TYR A 110 9.74 -7.44 -5.95
CA TYR A 110 9.27 -8.42 -4.98
C TYR A 110 10.23 -9.61 -4.86
N LEU A 111 10.69 -10.19 -5.97
CA LEU A 111 11.67 -11.27 -5.97
C LEU A 111 12.99 -10.89 -5.28
N ARG A 112 13.41 -9.64 -5.44
CA ARG A 112 14.62 -9.11 -4.82
C ARG A 112 14.47 -8.93 -3.30
N GLU A 113 13.40 -8.28 -2.86
CA GLU A 113 13.18 -7.96 -1.43
C GLU A 113 12.75 -9.18 -0.62
N ALA A 114 12.02 -10.13 -1.23
CA ALA A 114 11.63 -11.38 -0.58
C ALA A 114 12.68 -12.50 -0.76
N ALA A 115 13.89 -12.16 -1.23
CA ALA A 115 14.97 -13.13 -1.38
C ALA A 115 15.27 -13.83 -0.04
N GLY A 116 15.17 -15.16 -0.02
CA GLY A 116 15.37 -15.97 1.19
C GLY A 116 14.09 -16.29 1.98
N MET A 117 12.92 -15.76 1.57
CA MET A 117 11.64 -16.24 2.07
C MET A 117 11.31 -17.60 1.43
N SER A 118 10.72 -18.52 2.22
CA SER A 118 10.29 -19.83 1.71
C SER A 118 9.26 -19.68 0.58
N GLY A 119 9.45 -20.44 -0.51
CA GLY A 119 8.54 -20.44 -1.66
C GLY A 119 8.82 -19.35 -2.70
N ILE A 120 9.85 -18.51 -2.52
CA ILE A 120 10.20 -17.45 -3.46
C ILE A 120 10.62 -17.99 -4.83
N GLU A 121 11.22 -19.19 -4.85
CA GLU A 121 11.61 -19.95 -6.03
C GLU A 121 10.43 -20.37 -6.92
N GLU A 122 9.22 -20.46 -6.37
CA GLU A 122 8.02 -20.83 -7.14
C GLU A 122 7.35 -19.64 -7.81
N VAL A 123 7.57 -18.42 -7.26
CA VAL A 123 6.94 -17.16 -7.70
C VAL A 123 7.09 -16.87 -9.19
N PRO A 124 8.23 -17.15 -9.86
CA PRO A 124 8.36 -16.93 -11.30
C PRO A 124 7.28 -17.63 -12.14
N ASN A 125 6.77 -18.78 -11.69
CA ASN A 125 5.79 -19.62 -12.39
C ASN A 125 4.34 -19.37 -11.96
N ARG A 126 4.11 -18.46 -11.01
CA ARG A 126 2.76 -18.09 -10.52
C ARG A 126 2.05 -17.14 -11.46
N SER A 127 0.71 -17.11 -11.37
CA SER A 127 -0.12 -16.14 -12.08
C SER A 127 0.16 -14.70 -11.63
N GLU A 128 -0.21 -13.71 -12.46
CA GLU A 128 -0.04 -12.29 -12.09
C GLU A 128 -0.77 -11.94 -10.78
N ALA A 129 -2.01 -12.43 -10.63
CA ALA A 129 -2.80 -12.20 -9.42
C ALA A 129 -2.12 -12.78 -8.17
N GLU A 130 -1.57 -14.00 -8.24
CA GLU A 130 -0.82 -14.59 -7.12
C GLU A 130 0.45 -13.79 -6.78
N VAL A 131 1.20 -13.35 -7.79
CA VAL A 131 2.40 -12.51 -7.57
C VAL A 131 2.01 -11.18 -6.89
N LEU A 132 0.93 -10.54 -7.33
CA LEU A 132 0.45 -9.30 -6.71
C LEU A 132 -0.06 -9.53 -5.29
N LEU A 133 -0.74 -10.65 -5.03
CA LEU A 133 -1.17 -11.02 -3.69
C LEU A 133 0.03 -11.13 -2.75
N LEU A 134 1.07 -11.86 -3.17
CA LEU A 134 2.30 -12.05 -2.41
C LEU A 134 3.05 -10.73 -2.20
N ALA A 135 3.19 -9.91 -3.23
CA ALA A 135 3.83 -8.59 -3.14
C ALA A 135 3.07 -7.65 -2.17
N CYS A 136 1.73 -7.59 -2.26
CA CYS A 136 0.93 -6.82 -1.32
C CYS A 136 1.07 -7.35 0.11
N GLY A 137 1.06 -8.67 0.29
CA GLY A 137 1.26 -9.31 1.60
C GLY A 137 2.63 -8.98 2.21
N HIS A 138 3.68 -8.98 1.39
CA HIS A 138 5.03 -8.59 1.80
C HIS A 138 5.08 -7.12 2.26
N CYS A 139 4.51 -6.19 1.47
CA CYS A 139 4.37 -4.79 1.88
C CYS A 139 3.59 -4.63 3.19
N LEU A 140 2.50 -5.38 3.37
CA LEU A 140 1.70 -5.34 4.60
C LEU A 140 2.48 -5.87 5.81
N GLY A 141 3.29 -6.93 5.65
CA GLY A 141 4.17 -7.42 6.71
C GLY A 141 5.20 -6.37 7.14
N PHE A 142 5.82 -5.71 6.15
CA PHE A 142 6.73 -4.59 6.38
C PHE A 142 6.05 -3.43 7.15
N LEU A 143 4.89 -2.99 6.67
CA LEU A 143 4.14 -1.90 7.31
C LEU A 143 3.63 -2.29 8.70
N ALA A 144 3.20 -3.54 8.92
CA ALA A 144 2.79 -4.02 10.23
C ALA A 144 3.94 -3.99 11.25
N SER A 145 5.16 -4.34 10.81
CA SER A 145 6.36 -4.20 11.64
C SER A 145 6.64 -2.73 11.98
N PHE A 146 6.51 -1.82 11.01
CA PHE A 146 6.66 -0.38 11.29
C PHE A 146 5.55 0.16 12.19
N GLU A 147 4.30 -0.24 12.02
CA GLU A 147 3.19 0.12 12.89
C GLU A 147 3.46 -0.32 14.35
N GLY A 148 4.08 -1.49 14.54
CA GLY A 148 4.54 -1.94 15.86
C GLY A 148 5.57 -1.01 16.51
N ASP A 149 6.56 -0.54 15.75
CA ASP A 149 7.55 0.44 16.22
C ASP A 149 6.86 1.77 16.57
N ALA A 150 5.94 2.22 15.72
CA ALA A 150 5.20 3.47 15.90
C ALA A 150 4.32 3.46 17.15
N ARG A 151 3.60 2.36 17.41
CA ARG A 151 2.83 2.16 18.65
C ARG A 151 3.74 2.20 19.88
N SER A 152 4.89 1.55 19.81
CA SER A 152 5.87 1.54 20.90
C SER A 152 6.41 2.95 21.18
N PHE A 153 6.67 3.73 20.12
CA PHE A 153 7.07 5.13 20.25
C PHE A 153 5.96 5.98 20.91
N ARG A 154 4.71 5.84 20.46
CA ARG A 154 3.56 6.57 21.05
C ARG A 154 3.41 6.27 22.54
N GLN A 155 3.58 5.02 22.95
CA GLN A 155 3.58 4.62 24.37
C GLN A 155 4.70 5.28 25.18
N GLN A 156 5.90 5.40 24.61
CA GLN A 156 7.00 6.10 25.27
C GLN A 156 6.72 7.59 25.42
N VAL A 157 6.18 8.24 24.39
CA VAL A 157 5.77 9.65 24.46
C VAL A 157 4.68 9.85 25.51
N PHE A 158 3.71 8.94 25.58
CA PHE A 158 2.66 8.97 26.61
C PHE A 158 3.24 8.84 28.02
N ALA A 159 4.15 7.87 28.24
CA ALA A 159 4.81 7.71 29.54
C ALA A 159 5.61 8.96 29.93
N MET A 160 6.31 9.58 28.98
CA MET A 160 7.05 10.82 29.20
C MET A 160 6.11 11.97 29.56
N ASP A 161 4.99 12.13 28.85
CA ASP A 161 3.98 13.15 29.14
C ASP A 161 3.40 12.99 30.54
N ARG A 162 3.10 11.76 30.97
CA ARG A 162 2.61 11.49 32.34
C ARG A 162 3.59 11.90 33.43
N ILE A 163 4.89 11.86 33.15
CA ILE A 163 5.93 12.28 34.08
C ILE A 163 6.09 13.80 34.07
N VAL A 164 6.19 14.40 32.89
CA VAL A 164 6.50 15.84 32.73
C VAL A 164 5.28 16.72 33.02
N ASN A 165 4.09 16.29 32.61
CA ASN A 165 2.83 17.05 32.67
C ASN A 165 1.80 16.37 33.59
N ALA A 166 2.24 15.87 34.76
CA ALA A 166 1.40 15.06 35.65
C ALA A 166 0.04 15.68 36.02
N ASN A 167 -0.03 17.01 36.09
CA ASN A 167 -1.24 17.77 36.44
C ASN A 167 -2.17 18.07 35.25
N GLN A 168 -1.77 17.73 34.02
CA GLN A 168 -2.59 17.91 32.83
C GLN A 168 -3.36 16.61 32.49
N PRO A 169 -4.51 16.73 31.82
CA PRO A 169 -5.20 15.57 31.26
C PRO A 169 -4.27 14.81 30.29
N PRO A 170 -4.24 13.48 30.33
CA PRO A 170 -3.49 12.71 29.34
C PRO A 170 -4.10 12.87 27.95
N PHE A 171 -3.26 12.80 26.91
CA PHE A 171 -3.75 12.63 25.55
C PHE A 171 -4.17 11.17 25.29
N ASP A 172 -5.04 10.95 24.31
CA ASP A 172 -5.56 9.62 23.99
C ASP A 172 -4.50 8.71 23.36
N LEU A 173 -4.43 7.46 23.81
CA LEU A 173 -3.56 6.43 23.23
C LEU A 173 -4.17 5.80 21.97
#